data_AF-A0AAV0J673-F1
#
_entry.id   AF-A0AAV0J673-F1
#
_cell.length_a   1.000
_cell.length_b   1.000
_cell.length_c   1.000
_cell.angle_alpha   90.00
_cell.angle_beta   90.00
_cell.angle_gamma   90.00
#
_symmetry.space_group_name_H-M   'P 1'
#
loop_
_entity.id
_entity.type
_entity.pdbx_description
1 polymer ?
#
loop_
_entity_poly.entity_id
_entity_poly.type
_entity_poly.pdbx_seq_one_letter_code
_entity_poly.pdbx_strand_id
1 'polypeptide(L)'
;MESVLFVKKSQVHVEDEYSSSSSAGRPSSNHESPLPEIEARVSDGHVLIRIHCERQKGSLSKVLAEIEKHRLNVVNSTVLPFGSSILDITLVAHQVTIYN
;
A
#
# COMPACT_ATOMS: atom_id res chain seq x y z
N MET A 1 -21.02 1.75 -12.48
CA MET A 1 -20.73 2.65 -11.34
C MET A 1 -19.31 2.34 -10.89
N GLU A 2 -18.41 3.31 -10.86
CA GLU A 2 -17.09 3.17 -10.23
C GLU A 2 -17.15 3.80 -8.84
N SER A 3 -16.65 3.10 -7.83
CA SER A 3 -16.57 3.59 -6.46
C SER A 3 -15.10 3.67 -6.04
N VAL A 4 -14.70 4.80 -5.44
CA VAL A 4 -13.33 5.01 -4.91
C VAL A 4 -13.42 5.23 -3.41
N LEU A 5 -12.71 4.42 -2.63
CA LEU A 5 -12.62 4.54 -1.18
C LEU A 5 -11.18 4.92 -0.81
N PHE A 6 -11.04 6.03 -0.08
CA PHE A 6 -9.76 6.48 0.48
C PHE A 6 -9.77 6.19 1.98
N VAL A 7 -8.81 5.40 2.47
CA VAL A 7 -8.70 5.07 3.89
C VAL A 7 -7.50 5.81 4.49
N LYS A 8 -7.74 6.62 5.52
CA LYS A 8 -6.68 7.30 6.30
C LYS A 8 -6.00 6.28 7.24
N LYS A 9 -4.67 6.23 7.25
CA LYS A 9 -3.92 5.21 8.01
C LYS A 9 -3.63 5.57 9.46
N SER A 10 -3.63 4.53 10.28
CA SER A 10 -3.29 4.49 11.71
C SER A 10 -1.78 4.74 11.93
N GLN A 11 -1.44 5.55 12.93
CA GLN A 11 -0.06 5.79 13.37
C GLN A 11 0.32 4.75 14.43
N VAL A 12 1.38 3.98 14.16
CA VAL A 12 2.14 3.27 15.20
C VAL A 12 3.50 3.92 15.29
N HIS A 13 3.70 4.68 16.36
CA HIS A 13 4.98 5.29 16.72
C HIS A 13 5.80 4.21 17.44
N VAL A 14 6.97 3.87 16.90
CA VAL A 14 7.97 3.06 17.61
C VAL A 14 9.02 4.05 18.09
N GLU A 15 9.08 4.24 19.41
CA GLU A 15 10.11 5.05 20.06
C GLU A 15 11.42 4.25 20.05
N ASP A 16 12.35 4.61 19.17
CA ASP A 16 13.75 4.22 19.32
C ASP A 16 14.54 5.41 19.87
N GLU A 17 14.96 5.23 21.12
CA GLU A 17 15.64 6.19 21.97
C GLU A 17 17.13 6.31 21.55
N TYR A 18 17.48 7.34 20.77
CA TYR A 18 18.80 7.97 20.85
C TYR A 18 18.73 9.45 20.43
N SER A 19 19.28 10.33 21.27
CA SER A 19 19.21 11.79 21.14
C SER A 19 20.40 12.43 20.42
N SER A 20 20.15 13.65 19.88
CA SER A 20 21.08 14.76 19.54
C SER A 20 21.48 14.88 18.05
N SER A 21 21.51 16.04 17.35
CA SER A 21 21.41 17.47 17.71
C SER A 21 21.00 18.33 16.48
N SER A 22 20.69 19.59 16.72
CA SER A 22 20.02 20.62 15.90
C SER A 22 20.71 21.11 14.61
N SER A 23 19.90 21.38 13.56
CA SER A 23 19.98 22.65 12.79
C SER A 23 18.64 22.97 12.12
N ALA A 24 18.19 24.21 12.27
CA ALA A 24 16.94 24.73 11.74
C ALA A 24 16.97 24.81 10.21
N GLY A 25 16.04 24.13 9.55
CA GLY A 25 15.98 24.08 8.10
C GLY A 25 14.60 23.70 7.59
N ARG A 26 13.62 24.61 7.77
CA ARG A 26 12.33 24.73 7.06
C ARG A 26 11.36 23.53 7.16
N PRO A 27 10.06 23.74 7.41
CA PRO A 27 9.07 22.74 7.07
C PRO A 27 8.98 22.75 5.54
N SER A 28 9.81 21.96 4.88
CA SER A 28 9.48 21.52 3.53
C SER A 28 8.18 20.75 3.71
N SER A 29 7.08 21.40 3.34
CA SER A 29 5.81 20.74 3.08
C SER A 29 6.05 19.84 1.86
N ASN A 30 6.83 18.79 2.03
CA ASN A 30 6.83 17.66 1.14
C ASN A 30 5.43 17.09 1.33
N HIS A 31 4.52 17.46 0.43
CA HIS A 31 3.20 16.86 0.30
C HIS A 31 3.30 15.39 -0.19
N GLU A 32 4.37 14.68 0.16
CA GLU A 32 4.39 13.23 0.05
C GLU A 32 3.44 12.71 1.12
N SER A 33 2.33 12.14 0.66
CA SER A 33 1.41 11.36 1.48
C SER A 33 2.23 10.37 2.32
N PRO A 34 1.96 10.25 3.64
CA PRO A 34 2.70 9.32 4.47
C PRO A 34 2.51 7.89 3.94
N LEU A 35 3.61 7.20 3.69
CA LEU A 35 3.58 5.81 3.27
C LEU A 35 3.13 4.89 4.42
N PRO A 36 2.43 3.78 4.12
CA PRO A 36 2.08 3.36 2.77
C PRO A 36 0.80 4.05 2.26
N GLU A 37 0.69 4.34 0.99
CA GLU A 37 -0.56 4.78 0.34
C GLU A 37 -1.21 3.59 -0.36
N ILE A 38 -2.52 3.41 -0.21
CA ILE A 38 -3.27 2.30 -0.83
C ILE A 38 -4.51 2.87 -1.52
N GLU A 39 -4.65 2.54 -2.80
CA GLU A 39 -5.82 2.83 -3.62
C GLU A 39 -6.46 1.51 -4.06
N ALA A 40 -7.79 1.41 -3.99
CA ALA A 40 -8.53 0.27 -4.51
C ALA A 40 -9.68 0.76 -5.39
N ARG A 41 -9.82 0.16 -6.57
CA ARG A 41 -10.88 0.44 -7.54
C ARG A 41 -11.58 -0.85 -7.92
N VAL A 42 -12.90 -0.82 -7.99
CA VAL A 42 -13.73 -1.98 -8.32
C VAL A 42 -14.51 -1.70 -9.60
N SER A 43 -14.44 -2.64 -10.55
CA SER A 43 -15.19 -2.60 -11.81
C SER A 43 -15.48 -4.02 -12.27
N ASP A 44 -16.74 -4.33 -12.59
CA ASP A 44 -17.18 -5.60 -13.19
C ASP A 44 -16.65 -6.87 -12.49
N GLY A 45 -16.65 -6.88 -11.16
CA GLY A 45 -16.16 -8.02 -10.35
C GLY A 45 -14.64 -8.12 -10.24
N HIS A 46 -13.92 -7.21 -10.90
CA HIS A 46 -12.49 -7.03 -10.78
C HIS A 46 -12.15 -5.93 -9.78
N VAL A 47 -11.02 -6.10 -9.10
CA VAL A 47 -10.46 -5.15 -8.14
C VAL A 47 -9.03 -4.83 -8.57
N LEU A 48 -8.75 -3.55 -8.79
CA LEU A 48 -7.40 -3.02 -8.96
C LEU A 48 -6.94 -2.45 -7.62
N ILE A 49 -5.79 -2.89 -7.13
CA ILE A 49 -5.21 -2.42 -5.87
C ILE A 49 -3.82 -1.88 -6.17
N ARG A 50 -3.57 -0.63 -5.80
CA ARG A 50 -2.26 0.03 -5.94
C ARG A 50 -1.75 0.38 -4.56
N ILE A 51 -0.51 0.00 -4.28
CA ILE A 51 0.12 0.19 -2.98
C ILE A 51 1.47 0.84 -3.21
N HIS A 52 1.61 2.06 -2.74
CA HIS A 52 2.89 2.76 -2.69
C HIS A 52 3.43 2.60 -1.28
N CYS A 53 4.61 2.00 -1.11
CA CYS A 53 5.17 1.71 0.20
C CYS A 53 6.70 1.74 0.22
N GLU A 54 7.27 1.79 1.42
CA GLU A 54 8.70 1.60 1.60
C GLU A 54 9.10 0.14 1.31
N ARG A 55 10.27 -0.02 0.72
CA ARG A 55 10.89 -1.31 0.46
C ARG A 55 11.26 -1.95 1.80
N GLN A 56 10.57 -3.03 2.14
CA GLN A 56 10.90 -3.88 3.27
C GLN A 56 11.08 -5.32 2.78
N LYS A 57 11.87 -6.11 3.49
CA LYS A 57 12.04 -7.52 3.16
C LYS A 57 10.68 -8.22 3.26
N GLY A 58 10.23 -8.82 2.16
CA GLY A 58 8.95 -9.53 2.10
C GLY A 58 7.71 -8.63 2.02
N SER A 59 7.82 -7.37 1.57
CA SER A 59 6.63 -6.51 1.38
C SER A 59 5.57 -7.18 0.52
N LEU A 60 5.95 -7.75 -0.63
CA LEU A 60 5.02 -8.40 -1.55
C LEU A 60 4.30 -9.60 -0.90
N SER A 61 5.04 -10.46 -0.19
CA SER A 61 4.44 -11.64 0.46
C SER A 61 3.44 -11.24 1.55
N LYS A 62 3.74 -10.18 2.32
CA LYS A 62 2.80 -9.66 3.32
C LYS A 62 1.52 -9.13 2.67
N VAL A 63 1.66 -8.41 1.57
CA VAL A 63 0.52 -7.89 0.80
C VAL A 63 -0.34 -9.04 0.28
N LEU A 64 0.25 -10.02 -0.40
CA LEU A 64 -0.49 -11.14 -0.98
C LEU A 64 -1.23 -11.94 0.12
N ALA A 65 -0.58 -12.21 1.25
CA ALA A 65 -1.22 -12.89 2.38
C ALA A 65 -2.41 -12.10 2.96
N GLU A 66 -2.37 -10.77 2.92
CA GLU A 66 -3.50 -9.94 3.35
C GLU A 66 -4.64 -9.96 2.32
N ILE A 67 -4.33 -9.95 1.02
CA ILE A 67 -5.31 -10.03 -0.07
C ILE A 67 -6.11 -11.34 0.01
N GLU A 68 -5.43 -12.46 0.25
CA GLU A 68 -6.06 -13.79 0.33
C GLU A 68 -7.15 -13.88 1.42
N LYS A 69 -7.02 -13.10 2.50
CA LYS A 69 -8.04 -13.05 3.58
C LYS A 69 -9.35 -12.41 3.13
N HIS A 70 -9.35 -11.65 2.04
CA HIS A 70 -10.49 -10.83 1.59
C HIS A 70 -11.32 -11.45 0.47
N ARG A 71 -11.22 -12.78 0.26
CA ARG A 71 -11.92 -13.50 -0.84
C ARG A 71 -11.62 -12.92 -2.23
N LEU A 72 -10.44 -12.35 -2.39
CA LEU A 72 -9.91 -11.87 -3.66
C LEU A 72 -8.92 -12.90 -4.18
N ASN A 73 -9.05 -13.23 -5.45
CA ASN A 73 -8.09 -14.07 -6.15
C ASN A 73 -7.23 -13.19 -7.05
N VAL A 74 -5.92 -13.18 -6.84
CA VAL A 74 -4.97 -12.36 -7.59
C VAL A 74 -4.77 -12.96 -8.99
N VAL A 75 -5.14 -12.20 -10.00
CA VAL A 75 -4.96 -12.54 -11.42
C VAL A 75 -3.60 -12.07 -11.93
N ASN A 76 -3.17 -10.88 -11.49
CA ASN A 76 -1.89 -10.30 -11.88
C ASN A 76 -1.30 -9.54 -10.70
N SER A 77 0.03 -9.61 -10.56
CA SER A 77 0.78 -8.73 -9.68
C SER A 77 1.96 -8.11 -10.44
N THR A 78 2.14 -6.81 -10.27
CA THR A 78 3.27 -6.05 -10.80
C THR A 78 3.91 -5.30 -9.66
N VAL A 79 5.25 -5.33 -9.59
CA VAL A 79 6.03 -4.61 -8.60
C VAL A 79 7.04 -3.74 -9.32
N LEU A 80 6.95 -2.43 -9.10
CA LEU A 80 7.85 -1.44 -9.68
C LEU A 80 8.65 -0.78 -8.56
N PRO A 81 9.98 -0.98 -8.49
CA PRO A 81 10.80 -0.27 -7.54
C PRO A 81 11.01 1.18 -7.98
N PHE A 82 10.89 2.12 -7.04
CA PHE A 82 11.23 3.53 -7.24
C PHE A 82 12.43 3.87 -6.35
N GLY A 83 13.56 4.21 -6.99
CA GLY A 83 14.82 4.41 -6.29
C GLY A 83 15.24 3.21 -5.43
N SER A 84 15.95 3.50 -4.32
CA SER A 84 16.46 2.47 -3.41
C SER A 84 15.43 2.01 -2.36
N SER A 85 14.46 2.86 -2.03
CA SER A 85 13.71 2.73 -0.78
C SER A 85 12.21 2.57 -0.96
N ILE A 86 11.68 2.67 -2.19
CA ILE A 86 10.24 2.67 -2.45
C ILE A 86 9.85 1.53 -3.39
N LEU A 87 8.64 1.00 -3.21
CA LEU A 87 7.97 0.04 -4.09
C LEU A 87 6.56 0.55 -4.41
N ASP A 88 6.17 0.44 -5.68
CA ASP A 88 4.77 0.47 -6.12
C ASP A 88 4.35 -0.96 -6.46
N ILE A 89 3.30 -1.43 -5.81
CA ILE A 89 2.73 -2.75 -6.00
C ILE A 89 1.35 -2.54 -6.61
N THR A 90 1.14 -3.05 -7.81
CA THR A 90 -0.16 -3.05 -8.47
C THR A 90 -0.66 -4.49 -8.57
N LEU A 91 -1.86 -4.75 -8.06
CA LEU A 91 -2.53 -6.04 -8.10
C LEU A 91 -3.85 -5.93 -8.84
N VAL A 92 -4.10 -6.90 -9.72
CA VAL A 92 -5.42 -7.12 -10.32
C VAL A 92 -5.96 -8.40 -9.73
N ALA A 93 -7.13 -8.32 -9.13
CA ALA A 93 -7.83 -9.46 -8.53
C ALA A 93 -9.27 -9.54 -9.03
N HIS A 94 -9.91 -10.68 -8.85
CA HIS A 94 -11.36 -10.81 -8.96
C HIS A 94 -11.97 -11.31 -7.66
N GLN A 95 -13.23 -10.99 -7.43
CA GLN A 95 -13.96 -11.51 -6.29
C GLN A 95 -14.33 -12.99 -6.51
N VAL A 96 -13.95 -13.84 -5.56
CA VAL A 96 -14.35 -15.26 -5.60
C VAL A 96 -15.85 -15.35 -5.29
N THR A 97 -16.63 -15.84 -6.26
CA THR A 97 -18.07 -16.11 -6.09
C THR A 97 -18.29 -17.62 -6.12
N ILE A 98 -18.78 -18.19 -5.02
CA ILE A 98 -19.16 -19.61 -4.96
C ILE A 98 -20.65 -19.69 -5.24
N TYR A 99 -21.04 -20.34 -6.35
CA TYR A 99 -22.44 -20.66 -6.65
C TYR A 99 -22.83 -21.94 -5.90
N ASN A 100 -24.02 -21.93 -5.29
CA ASN A 100 -24.59 -23.05 -4.54
C ASN A 100 -25.79 -23.66 -5.28
#